data_AF-A0AAW0BM16-F1
#
_entry.id   AF-A0AAW0BM16-F1
#
_cell.length_a   1.000
_cell.length_b   1.000
_cell.length_c   1.000
_cell.angle_alpha   90.00
_cell.angle_beta   90.00
_cell.angle_gamma   90.00
#
_symmetry.space_group_name_H-M   'P 1'
#
loop_
_entity.id
_entity.type
_entity.pdbx_description
1 polymer ?
#
loop_
_entity_poly.entity_id
_entity_poly.type
_entity_poly.pdbx_seq_one_letter_code
_entity_poly.pdbx_strand_id
1 'polypeptide(L)'
;FTGKCDVLRCNPDFQVNHEERFDFVNVNMDQNSLSFARILYLFRCVLPSHREEDINIALVRSLKASRWKPNTLWENCRLLEDDRTMFILPRYFVRGAHMINAFGCRNERSTYYLNDVVDGDWFLRAEN
;
A
#
# COMPACT_ATOMS: atom_id res chain seq x y z
N PHE A 1 -0.16 5.79 28.23
CA PHE A 1 -1.00 6.44 27.22
C PHE A 1 -0.53 7.87 27.02
N THR A 2 0.32 8.10 26.02
CA THR A 2 0.59 9.44 25.47
C THR A 2 0.16 9.36 24.01
N GLY A 3 -1.06 9.83 23.75
CA GLY A 3 -1.70 9.73 22.44
C GLY A 3 -0.95 10.59 21.43
N LYS A 4 0.05 10.01 20.77
CA LYS A 4 0.54 10.52 19.50
C LYS A 4 -0.60 10.33 18.50
N CYS A 5 -1.35 11.40 18.24
CA CYS A 5 -2.24 11.43 17.08
C CYS A 5 -1.35 11.42 15.84
N ASP A 6 -1.48 10.39 15.01
CA ASP A 6 -0.99 10.46 13.64
C ASP A 6 -1.60 11.71 13.00
N VAL A 7 -0.78 12.75 12.78
CA VAL A 7 -1.19 14.02 12.18
C VAL A 7 -1.70 13.82 10.74
N LEU A 8 -1.35 12.68 10.14
CA LEU A 8 -1.78 12.24 8.81
C LEU A 8 -3.02 11.31 8.85
N ARG A 9 -3.95 11.50 9.79
CA ARG A 9 -5.29 10.89 9.63
C ARG A 9 -6.07 11.69 8.60
N CYS A 10 -6.17 11.13 7.40
CA CYS A 10 -7.18 11.53 6.43
C CYS A 10 -8.56 11.44 7.10
N ASN A 11 -9.35 12.52 7.07
CA ASN A 11 -10.79 12.45 7.37
C ASN A 11 -11.41 11.35 6.49
N PRO A 12 -12.37 10.53 6.96
CA PRO A 12 -13.15 9.65 6.09
C PRO A 12 -13.54 10.28 4.75
N ASP A 13 -13.93 11.56 4.69
CA ASP A 13 -14.30 12.21 3.40
C ASP A 13 -13.13 12.47 2.44
N PHE A 14 -11.89 12.18 2.84
CA PHE A 14 -10.71 12.44 2.03
C PHE A 14 -10.53 11.41 0.89
N GLN A 15 -11.05 10.19 1.07
CA GLN A 15 -11.02 9.15 0.04
C GLN A 15 -12.41 8.94 -0.56
N VAL A 16 -12.47 8.48 -1.81
CA VAL A 16 -13.72 8.41 -2.57
C VAL A 16 -14.76 7.47 -1.97
N ASN A 17 -14.36 6.38 -1.31
CA ASN A 17 -15.31 5.46 -0.68
C ASN A 17 -15.24 5.52 0.85
N HIS A 18 -14.80 6.66 1.38
CA HIS A 18 -14.64 6.91 2.81
C HIS A 18 -13.70 5.92 3.51
N GLU A 19 -12.69 5.41 2.80
CA GLU A 19 -11.70 4.51 3.39
C GLU A 19 -10.80 5.28 4.38
N GLU A 20 -10.76 4.84 5.63
CA GLU A 20 -9.97 5.50 6.69
C GLU A 20 -8.46 5.54 6.35
N ARG A 21 -7.96 4.51 5.64
CA ARG A 21 -6.59 4.41 5.13
C ARG A 21 -6.50 3.22 4.17
N PHE A 22 -5.76 3.37 3.07
CA PHE A 22 -5.38 2.23 2.26
C PHE A 22 -4.07 1.60 2.77
N ASP A 23 -4.04 0.28 2.88
CA ASP A 23 -2.83 -0.48 3.24
C ASP A 23 -1.92 -0.68 2.03
N PHE A 24 -1.28 0.39 1.58
CA PHE A 24 -0.25 0.28 0.55
C PHE A 24 1.12 0.03 1.17
N VAL A 25 1.94 -0.70 0.42
CA VAL A 25 3.31 -1.04 0.78
C VAL A 25 4.25 -0.83 -0.39
N ASN A 26 5.46 -0.43 -0.05
CA ASN A 26 6.60 -0.55 -0.92
C ASN A 26 7.12 -1.99 -0.87
N VAL A 27 7.29 -2.60 -2.05
CA VAL A 27 7.70 -4.01 -2.17
C VAL A 27 8.99 -4.10 -2.97
N ASN A 28 9.94 -4.85 -2.44
CA ASN A 28 11.18 -5.18 -3.12
C ASN A 28 10.99 -6.41 -4.04
N MET A 29 10.46 -6.17 -5.24
CA MET A 29 10.18 -7.21 -6.24
C MET A 29 11.29 -7.32 -7.29
N ASP A 30 11.84 -6.18 -7.71
CA ASP A 30 12.86 -6.07 -8.74
C ASP A 30 14.06 -5.28 -8.20
N GLN A 31 15.27 -5.70 -8.57
CA GLN A 31 16.52 -5.11 -8.05
C GLN A 31 16.69 -3.61 -8.37
N ASN A 32 15.98 -3.07 -9.35
CA ASN A 32 16.23 -1.74 -9.90
C ASN A 32 15.08 -0.74 -9.75
N SER A 33 13.93 -1.12 -9.16
CA SER A 33 12.83 -0.17 -9.00
C SER A 33 11.97 -0.40 -7.76
N LEU A 34 11.60 0.71 -7.11
CA LEU A 34 10.63 0.71 -6.01
C LEU A 34 9.25 0.44 -6.58
N SER A 35 8.72 -0.75 -6.28
CA SER A 35 7.36 -1.17 -6.62
C SER A 35 6.41 -0.91 -5.47
N PHE A 36 5.14 -0.69 -5.78
CA PHE A 36 4.09 -0.50 -4.78
C PHE A 36 2.98 -1.52 -4.96
N ALA A 37 2.33 -1.89 -3.87
CA ALA A 37 1.17 -2.77 -3.90
C ALA A 37 0.17 -2.41 -2.81
N ARG A 38 -1.12 -2.64 -3.07
CA ARG A 38 -2.19 -2.61 -2.07
C ARG A 38 -2.31 -3.99 -1.43
N ILE A 39 -2.27 -4.07 -0.11
CA ILE A 39 -2.58 -5.30 0.61
C ILE A 39 -4.09 -5.52 0.51
N LEU A 40 -4.47 -6.74 0.12
CA LEU A 40 -5.87 -7.17 0.08
C LEU A 40 -6.18 -8.10 1.25
N TYR A 41 -5.29 -9.08 1.50
CA TYR A 41 -5.44 -10.05 2.57
C TYR A 41 -4.08 -10.53 3.08
N LEU A 42 -4.04 -10.97 4.34
CA LEU A 42 -2.91 -11.65 4.96
C LEU A 42 -3.37 -13.05 5.41
N PHE A 43 -2.58 -14.06 5.08
CA PHE A 43 -2.84 -15.46 5.42
C PHE A 43 -1.69 -15.97 6.28
N ARG A 44 -2.03 -16.62 7.39
CA ARG A 44 -1.08 -17.44 8.15
C ARG A 44 -1.20 -18.88 7.67
N CYS A 45 -0.14 -19.41 7.07
CA CYS A 45 -0.11 -20.78 6.57
C CYS A 45 0.69 -21.67 7.53
N VAL A 46 0.02 -22.67 8.09
CA VAL A 46 0.63 -23.68 8.95
C VAL A 46 1.04 -24.87 8.08
N LEU A 47 2.33 -25.19 8.03
CA LEU A 47 2.82 -26.31 7.25
C LEU A 47 2.70 -27.64 8.04
N PRO A 48 2.28 -28.75 7.39
CA PRO A 48 2.17 -30.06 8.05
C PRO A 48 3.51 -30.61 8.58
N SER A 49 4.64 -30.06 8.15
CA SER A 49 5.98 -30.58 8.45
C SER A 49 6.49 -30.25 9.85
N HIS A 50 5.71 -29.56 10.70
CA HIS A 50 6.09 -29.11 12.04
C HIS A 50 7.43 -28.34 12.11
N ARG A 51 7.97 -27.89 10.97
CA ARG A 51 9.04 -26.89 10.95
C ARG A 51 8.38 -25.59 11.38
N GLU A 52 8.80 -25.07 12.52
CA GLU A 52 8.19 -23.97 13.30
C GLU A 52 8.09 -22.60 12.60
N GLU A 53 8.25 -22.55 11.29
CA GLU A 53 8.11 -21.33 10.52
C GLU A 53 6.71 -21.29 9.91
N ASP A 54 5.76 -20.71 10.64
CA ASP A 54 4.51 -20.25 10.05
C ASP A 54 4.82 -19.34 8.86
N ILE A 55 4.36 -19.72 7.68
CA ILE A 55 4.57 -18.92 6.48
C ILE A 55 3.41 -17.93 6.39
N ASN A 56 3.69 -16.66 6.65
CA ASN A 56 2.74 -15.61 6.31
C ASN A 56 2.80 -15.33 4.80
N ILE A 57 1.66 -15.25 4.15
CA ILE A 57 1.52 -14.90 2.73
C ILE A 57 0.54 -13.73 2.62
N ALA A 58 0.90 -12.70 1.85
CA ALA A 58 0.00 -11.60 1.52
C ALA A 58 -0.59 -11.79 0.12
N LEU A 59 -1.89 -11.58 -0.04
CA LEU A 59 -2.49 -11.27 -1.34
C LEU A 59 -2.44 -9.77 -1.54
N VAL A 60 -1.81 -9.35 -2.63
CA VAL A 60 -1.66 -7.93 -2.95
C VAL A 60 -2.13 -7.62 -4.37
N ARG A 61 -2.54 -6.38 -4.60
CA ARG A 61 -2.71 -5.79 -5.93
C ARG A 61 -1.48 -4.94 -6.22
N SER A 62 -0.64 -5.35 -7.17
CA SER A 62 0.51 -4.53 -7.57
C SER A 62 0.05 -3.27 -8.30
N LEU A 63 0.87 -2.23 -8.25
CA LEU A 63 0.63 -0.99 -8.95
C LEU A 63 1.63 -0.79 -10.09
N LYS A 64 1.16 -0.14 -11.16
CA LYS A 64 1.99 0.33 -12.27
C LYS A 64 1.85 1.83 -12.45
N ALA A 65 2.76 2.45 -13.18
CA ALA A 65 2.62 3.85 -13.57
C ALA A 65 1.33 4.06 -14.39
N SER A 66 0.49 5.00 -13.98
CA SER A 66 -0.70 5.35 -14.74
C SER A 66 -0.35 6.15 -16.00
N ARG A 67 -1.14 5.96 -17.06
CA ARG A 67 -1.05 6.76 -18.29
C ARG A 67 -1.86 8.05 -18.22
N TRP A 68 -2.77 8.15 -17.25
CA TRP A 68 -3.56 9.35 -17.05
C TRP A 68 -2.68 10.49 -16.53
N LYS A 69 -2.94 11.71 -16.98
CA LYS A 69 -2.21 12.91 -16.57
C LYS A 69 -3.18 13.88 -15.89
N PRO A 70 -2.82 14.40 -14.72
CA PRO A 70 -3.62 15.40 -14.04
C PRO A 70 -3.44 16.76 -14.69
N ASN A 71 -4.43 17.63 -14.52
CA ASN A 71 -4.34 19.02 -15.00
C ASN A 71 -3.26 19.82 -14.25
N THR A 72 -3.00 19.46 -13.00
CA THR A 72 -1.95 20.06 -12.17
C THR A 72 -0.89 19.02 -11.86
N LEU A 73 0.31 19.24 -12.37
CA LEU A 73 1.50 18.45 -12.06
C LEU A 73 2.34 19.20 -11.02
N TRP A 74 2.85 18.46 -10.04
CA TRP A 74 3.86 18.94 -9.10
C TRP A 74 5.13 18.11 -9.23
N GLU A 75 6.24 18.63 -8.71
CA GLU A 75 7.52 17.94 -8.72
C GLU A 75 7.41 16.58 -8.02
N ASN A 76 7.96 15.53 -8.64
CA ASN A 76 7.87 14.15 -8.15
C ASN A 76 6.45 13.56 -8.02
N CYS A 77 5.44 14.15 -8.69
CA CYS A 77 4.10 13.58 -8.77
C CYS A 77 4.11 12.19 -9.42
N ARG A 78 4.03 11.14 -8.61
CA ARG A 78 3.92 9.76 -9.08
C ARG A 78 2.46 9.31 -9.05
N LEU A 79 1.93 9.01 -10.23
CA LEU A 79 0.60 8.44 -10.43
C LEU A 79 0.71 6.95 -10.70
N LEU A 80 -0.02 6.17 -9.93
CA LEU A 80 -0.01 4.72 -9.97
C LEU A 80 -1.43 4.19 -10.14
N GLU A 81 -1.59 3.06 -10.80
CA GLU A 81 -2.88 2.40 -10.95
C GLU A 81 -2.78 0.90 -10.68
N ASP A 82 -3.89 0.31 -10.27
CA ASP A 82 -3.98 -1.14 -10.05
C ASP A 82 -3.59 -1.90 -11.32
N ASP A 83 -2.77 -2.93 -11.14
CA ASP A 83 -2.30 -3.78 -12.23
C ASP A 83 -2.77 -5.23 -12.04
N ARG A 84 -1.95 -6.09 -11.43
CA ARG A 84 -2.24 -7.52 -11.27
C ARG A 84 -2.35 -7.90 -9.79
N THR A 85 -3.16 -8.92 -9.53
CA THR A 85 -3.24 -9.54 -8.20
C THR A 85 -2.20 -10.64 -8.10
N MET A 86 -1.45 -10.72 -7.01
CA MET A 86 -0.46 -11.76 -6.78
C MET A 86 -0.24 -12.06 -5.29
N PHE A 87 0.26 -13.26 -5.00
CA PHE A 87 0.72 -13.63 -3.67
C PHE A 87 2.19 -13.28 -3.49
N ILE A 88 2.51 -12.71 -2.34
CA ILE A 88 3.88 -12.30 -2.00
C ILE A 88 4.17 -12.60 -0.54
N LEU A 89 5.43 -12.91 -0.24
CA LEU A 89 5.85 -13.10 1.14
C LEU A 89 6.02 -11.73 1.81
N PRO A 90 5.46 -11.49 3.02
CA PRO A 90 5.61 -10.22 3.73
C PRO A 90 7.07 -9.81 3.98
N ARG A 91 8.03 -10.74 3.94
CA ARG A 91 9.48 -10.42 3.98
C ARG A 91 9.96 -9.51 2.85
N TYR A 92 9.18 -9.38 1.77
CA TYR A 92 9.47 -8.45 0.67
C TYR A 92 8.87 -7.05 0.88
N PHE A 93 8.07 -6.85 1.94
CA PHE A 93 7.58 -5.54 2.33
C PHE A 93 8.73 -4.72 2.92
N VAL A 94 8.97 -3.55 2.35
CA VAL A 94 10.02 -2.64 2.81
C VAL A 94 9.46 -1.64 3.81
N ARG A 95 8.40 -0.91 3.42
CA ARG A 95 7.73 0.13 4.22
C ARG A 95 6.28 0.28 3.81
N GLY A 96 5.47 0.91 4.67
CA GLY A 96 4.15 1.37 4.29
C GLY A 96 4.24 2.52 3.28
N ALA A 97 3.21 2.70 2.47
CA ALA A 97 3.08 3.83 1.57
C ALA A 97 1.72 4.50 1.78
N HIS A 98 1.72 5.83 1.76
CA HIS A 98 0.49 6.61 1.80
C HIS A 98 0.10 7.02 0.37
N MET A 99 -1.10 6.62 -0.02
CA MET A 99 -1.66 6.87 -1.34
C MET A 99 -2.98 7.61 -1.21
N ILE A 100 -3.28 8.46 -2.18
CA ILE A 100 -4.49 9.27 -2.24
C ILE A 100 -5.19 8.94 -3.56
N ASN A 101 -6.51 8.77 -3.58
CA ASN A 101 -7.23 8.62 -4.85
C ASN A 101 -6.92 9.79 -5.80
N ALA A 102 -6.71 9.46 -7.08
CA ALA A 102 -6.39 10.43 -8.09
C ALA A 102 -7.65 11.18 -8.55
N PHE A 103 -8.04 12.19 -7.78
CA PHE A 103 -9.27 12.96 -8.01
C PHE A 103 -9.37 13.53 -9.42
N GLY A 104 -10.55 13.38 -10.02
CA GLY A 104 -10.81 13.80 -11.40
C GLY A 104 -10.29 12.83 -12.48
N CYS A 105 -9.65 11.72 -12.09
CA CYS A 105 -9.41 10.60 -12.99
C CYS A 105 -10.72 9.82 -13.25
N ARG A 106 -10.95 9.36 -14.48
CA ARG A 106 -12.11 8.49 -14.78
C ARG A 106 -12.11 7.19 -13.94
N ASN A 107 -10.92 6.70 -13.61
CA ASN A 107 -10.71 5.48 -12.83
C ASN A 107 -10.17 5.80 -11.43
N GLU A 108 -10.67 6.87 -10.82
CA GLU A 108 -10.22 7.35 -9.50
C GLU A 108 -10.17 6.27 -8.40
N ARG A 109 -11.05 5.27 -8.46
CA ARG A 109 -11.06 4.13 -7.51
C ARG A 109 -9.86 3.20 -7.61
N SER A 110 -9.14 3.22 -8.72
CA SER A 110 -8.00 2.34 -9.01
C SER A 110 -6.77 3.11 -9.44
N THR A 111 -6.75 4.43 -9.26
CA THR A 111 -5.65 5.31 -9.62
C THR A 111 -5.34 6.20 -8.43
N TYR A 112 -4.06 6.32 -8.09
CA TYR A 112 -3.61 6.92 -6.85
C TYR A 112 -2.38 7.80 -7.06
N TYR A 113 -2.33 8.91 -6.34
CA TYR A 113 -1.11 9.67 -6.12
C TYR A 113 -0.31 9.04 -4.99
N LEU A 114 0.99 8.85 -5.19
CA LEU A 114 1.92 8.60 -4.09
C LEU A 114 2.13 9.92 -3.33
N ASN A 115 1.68 9.95 -2.09
CA ASN A 115 1.84 11.11 -1.21
C ASN A 115 3.11 11.00 -0.39
N ASP A 116 3.33 9.85 0.26
CA ASP A 116 4.49 9.64 1.13
C ASP A 116 4.82 8.14 1.28
N VAL A 117 6.05 7.84 1.70
CA VAL A 117 6.46 6.51 2.17
C VAL A 117 6.58 6.59 3.68
N VAL A 118 5.60 6.00 4.37
CA VAL A 118 5.53 6.08 5.84
C VAL A 118 6.56 5.13 6.44
N ASP A 119 7.33 5.61 7.41
CA ASP A 119 8.31 4.80 8.14
C ASP A 119 7.68 3.63 8.91
N GLY A 120 8.53 2.71 9.40
CA GLY A 120 8.24 1.33 9.84
C GLY A 120 7.18 1.10 10.92
N ASP A 121 6.44 2.13 11.33
CA ASP A 121 5.34 2.07 12.31
C ASP A 121 4.10 1.31 11.78
N TRP A 122 4.11 0.81 10.54
CA TRP A 122 3.03 -0.07 10.06
C TRP A 122 2.97 -1.38 10.86
N PHE A 123 4.10 -1.88 11.36
CA PHE A 123 4.16 -3.07 12.20
C PHE A 123 3.61 -2.82 13.62
N LEU A 124 3.56 -1.57 14.10
CA LEU A 124 2.96 -1.24 15.40
C LEU A 124 1.43 -1.42 15.40
N ARG A 125 0.81 -1.53 14.22
CA ARG A 125 -0.64 -1.76 14.07
C ARG A 125 -1.01 -3.23 13.93
N ALA A 126 -0.03 -4.11 13.74
CA ALA A 126 -0.24 -5.54 13.53
C ALA A 126 -0.19 -6.37 14.83
N GLU A 127 -0.13 -5.74 16.01
CA GLU A 127 -0.02 -6.40 17.34
C GLU A 127 0.86 -7.66 17.33
N ASN A 128 2.13 -7.49 16.94
CA ASN A 128 3.19 -8.41 17.35
C ASN A 128 3.88 -7.87 18.60
#